data_AF-A0A483A9G0-F1
#
_entry.id   AF-A0A483A9G0-F1
#
_cell.length_a   1.000
_cell.length_b   1.000
_cell.length_c   1.000
_cell.angle_alpha   90.00
_cell.angle_beta   90.00
_cell.angle_gamma   90.00
#
_symmetry.space_group_name_H-M   'P 1'
#
loop_
_entity.id
_entity.type
_entity.pdbx_description
1 polymer ?
#
loop_
_entity_poly.entity_id
_entity_poly.type
_entity_poly.pdbx_seq_one_letter_code
_entity_poly.pdbx_strand_id
1 'polypeptide(L)'
;MWLDRNLGATQVATSGTDSAAYGDLYQWGRATDGHELRTSATTATLATTISPGANTFVTNSTAPYDWTSADSAGSSRVSAWADGGANDICPAGFSVPTIAELIADTVHDGTYTGSNDITNSATAFSSFLKIPVAGDRIRMGGALVDVGSFVSLWSRSANGLDARRVGFSSGVASIFSDNRSFGLSVRCIKD
;
A
#
# COMPACT_ATOMS: atom_id res chain seq x y z
N MET A 1 -1.29 16.29 -6.92
CA MET A 1 0.09 16.38 -6.40
C MET A 1 0.33 15.19 -5.49
N TRP A 2 1.55 14.68 -5.36
CA TRP A 2 1.86 13.51 -4.54
C TRP A 2 2.78 13.87 -3.38
N LEU A 3 2.76 13.07 -2.30
CA LEU A 3 3.82 13.13 -1.31
C LEU A 3 5.17 12.72 -1.94
N ASP A 4 6.23 13.39 -1.51
CA ASP A 4 7.59 13.17 -2.02
C ASP A 4 8.21 11.83 -1.57
N ARG A 5 7.60 11.15 -0.57
CA ARG A 5 8.02 9.85 -0.02
C ARG A 5 6.84 8.95 0.38
N ASN A 6 7.12 7.66 0.55
CA ASN A 6 6.12 6.71 1.07
C ASN A 6 5.74 7.13 2.49
N LEU A 7 4.51 6.86 2.90
CA LEU A 7 4.09 7.16 4.26
C LEU A 7 4.97 6.38 5.27
N GLY A 8 5.46 7.06 6.31
CA GLY A 8 6.42 6.51 7.27
C GLY A 8 7.90 6.61 6.85
N ALA A 9 8.20 7.03 5.62
CA ALA A 9 9.59 7.20 5.19
C ALA A 9 10.25 8.45 5.79
N THR A 10 11.54 8.35 6.09
CA THR A 10 12.32 9.44 6.71
C THR A 10 12.93 10.39 5.69
N GLN A 11 13.05 9.98 4.43
CA GLN A 11 13.58 10.78 3.33
C GLN A 11 12.93 10.46 1.99
N VAL A 12 13.10 11.37 1.02
CA VAL A 12 12.86 11.08 -0.40
C VAL A 12 13.89 10.06 -0.87
N ALA A 13 13.48 9.10 -1.68
CA ALA A 13 14.39 8.08 -2.19
C ALA A 13 15.56 8.69 -2.96
N THR A 14 16.77 8.32 -2.56
CA THR A 14 18.03 8.67 -3.23
C THR A 14 18.50 7.58 -4.20
N SER A 15 18.00 6.35 -4.02
CA SER A 15 18.16 5.20 -4.92
C SER A 15 16.90 4.32 -4.85
N GLY A 16 16.72 3.41 -5.81
CA GLY A 16 15.61 2.45 -5.77
C GLY A 16 15.61 1.55 -4.53
N THR A 17 16.79 1.29 -3.96
CA THR A 17 16.98 0.44 -2.77
C THR A 17 17.22 1.24 -1.49
N ASP A 18 16.87 2.52 -1.47
CA ASP A 18 17.03 3.39 -0.31
C ASP A 18 16.08 2.98 0.82
N SER A 19 16.61 2.22 1.79
CA SER A 19 15.82 1.71 2.91
C SER A 19 15.18 2.80 3.78
N ALA A 20 15.76 4.00 3.82
CA ALA A 20 15.21 5.13 4.57
C ALA A 20 13.97 5.74 3.88
N ALA A 21 13.74 5.40 2.61
CA ALA A 21 12.62 5.84 1.78
C ALA A 21 11.49 4.80 1.66
N TYR A 22 11.67 3.58 2.19
CA TYR A 22 10.69 2.50 2.04
C TYR A 22 9.36 2.79 2.73
N GLY A 23 9.41 3.44 3.89
CA GLY A 23 8.24 3.70 4.72
C GLY A 23 7.64 2.43 5.34
N ASP A 24 6.42 2.60 5.83
CA ASP A 24 5.68 1.59 6.57
C ASP A 24 4.84 0.69 5.64
N LEU A 25 4.26 -0.37 6.21
CA LEU A 25 3.55 -1.43 5.51
C LEU A 25 2.15 -1.65 6.11
N TYR A 26 1.16 -1.00 5.55
CA TYR A 26 -0.20 -0.91 6.08
C TYR A 26 -1.05 -2.11 5.66
N GLN A 27 -1.88 -2.60 6.58
CA GLN A 27 -2.99 -3.50 6.28
C GLN A 27 -4.15 -2.71 5.71
N TRP A 28 -4.80 -3.25 4.68
CA TRP A 28 -5.67 -2.45 3.82
C TRP A 28 -6.89 -1.90 4.58
N GLY A 29 -7.09 -0.58 4.50
CA GLY A 29 -8.16 0.15 5.18
C GLY A 29 -7.98 0.38 6.69
N ARG A 30 -6.83 0.05 7.26
CA ARG A 30 -6.55 0.19 8.70
C ARG A 30 -5.94 1.56 9.03
N ALA A 31 -6.27 2.10 10.19
CA ALA A 31 -5.59 3.29 10.72
C ALA A 31 -4.15 2.99 11.14
N THR A 32 -3.33 4.04 11.21
CA THR A 32 -2.01 3.99 11.85
C THR A 32 -2.17 3.72 13.34
N ASP A 33 -1.81 2.51 13.78
CA ASP A 33 -1.93 2.07 15.17
C ASP A 33 -0.67 1.31 15.66
N GLY A 34 0.41 1.34 14.87
CA GLY A 34 1.68 0.69 15.13
C GLY A 34 1.82 -0.67 14.44
N HIS A 35 0.75 -1.21 13.85
CA HIS A 35 0.83 -2.47 13.08
C HIS A 35 1.69 -2.31 11.82
N GLU A 36 1.68 -1.13 11.22
CA GLU A 36 2.30 -0.79 9.95
C GLU A 36 3.83 -0.80 10.02
N LEU A 37 4.38 -0.64 11.23
CA LEU A 37 5.81 -0.69 11.46
C LEU A 37 6.36 -2.03 10.99
N ARG A 38 7.43 -1.98 10.20
CA ARG A 38 8.12 -3.17 9.65
C ARG A 38 8.56 -4.17 10.73
N THR A 39 8.75 -3.70 11.96
CA THR A 39 9.20 -4.48 13.12
C THR A 39 8.08 -4.82 14.10
N SER A 40 6.82 -4.47 13.81
CA SER A 40 5.71 -4.75 14.73
C SER A 40 5.57 -6.25 14.97
N ALA A 41 5.09 -6.64 16.16
CA ALA A 41 4.78 -8.04 16.44
C ALA A 41 3.60 -8.52 15.58
N THR A 42 3.46 -9.83 15.45
CA THR A 42 2.35 -10.44 14.70
C THR A 42 1.30 -11.04 15.63
N THR A 43 0.08 -11.18 15.13
CA THR A 43 -1.00 -11.94 15.77
C THR A 43 -1.81 -12.70 14.73
N ALA A 44 -2.31 -13.88 15.07
CA ALA A 44 -3.29 -14.59 14.24
C ALA A 44 -4.74 -14.24 14.60
N THR A 45 -4.96 -13.43 15.64
CA THR A 45 -6.30 -12.99 16.04
C THR A 45 -6.77 -11.87 15.12
N LEU A 46 -7.85 -12.12 14.39
CA LEU A 46 -8.47 -11.11 13.54
C LEU A 46 -9.01 -9.95 14.37
N ALA A 47 -8.88 -8.74 13.84
CA ALA A 47 -9.60 -7.60 14.38
C ALA A 47 -11.12 -7.77 14.15
N THR A 48 -11.92 -7.21 15.05
CA THR A 48 -13.40 -7.22 14.94
C THR A 48 -13.96 -5.89 14.44
N THR A 49 -13.09 -4.89 14.25
CA THR A 49 -13.41 -3.57 13.71
C THR A 49 -12.36 -3.17 12.67
N ILE A 50 -12.60 -2.08 11.94
CA ILE A 50 -11.61 -1.50 11.01
C ILE A 50 -10.60 -0.57 11.70
N SER A 51 -10.79 -0.29 13.00
CA SER A 51 -9.95 0.60 13.81
C SER A 51 -9.70 -0.04 15.18
N PRO A 52 -8.93 -1.16 15.24
CA PRO A 52 -8.78 -1.92 16.48
C PRO A 52 -7.90 -1.23 17.52
N GLY A 53 -7.07 -0.25 17.13
CA GLY A 53 -6.15 0.43 18.04
C GLY A 53 -5.06 -0.49 18.61
N ALA A 54 -4.70 -1.54 17.88
CA ALA A 54 -3.76 -2.57 18.32
C ALA A 54 -2.47 -2.49 17.50
N ASN A 55 -1.29 -2.56 18.12
CA ASN A 55 -0.04 -2.38 17.39
C ASN A 55 0.51 -3.65 16.72
N THR A 56 -0.28 -4.72 16.61
CA THR A 56 0.14 -5.99 16.01
C THR A 56 -0.33 -6.14 14.57
N PHE A 57 0.57 -6.60 13.71
CA PHE A 57 0.25 -7.02 12.35
C PHE A 57 -0.55 -8.33 12.39
N VAL A 58 -1.78 -8.31 11.89
CA VAL A 58 -2.61 -9.52 11.83
C VAL A 58 -2.20 -10.39 10.64
N THR A 59 -1.76 -11.60 10.91
CA THR A 59 -1.50 -12.64 9.91
C THR A 59 -2.75 -13.49 9.73
N ASN A 60 -3.07 -13.88 8.49
CA ASN A 60 -4.21 -14.75 8.21
C ASN A 60 -3.90 -15.70 7.04
N SER A 61 -3.96 -17.00 7.31
CA SER A 61 -3.80 -18.08 6.33
C SER A 61 -5.11 -18.75 5.94
N THR A 62 -6.26 -18.17 6.31
CA THR A 62 -7.60 -18.71 6.07
C THR A 62 -8.41 -17.75 5.21
N ALA A 63 -9.03 -18.26 4.14
CA ALA A 63 -9.91 -17.47 3.28
C ALA A 63 -11.01 -16.77 4.12
N PRO A 64 -11.31 -15.48 3.87
CA PRO A 64 -10.93 -14.71 2.68
C PRO A 64 -9.57 -14.01 2.77
N TYR A 65 -8.70 -14.37 3.72
CA TYR A 65 -7.37 -13.79 3.91
C TYR A 65 -7.40 -12.29 4.23
N ASP A 66 -8.35 -11.90 5.07
CA ASP A 66 -8.48 -10.53 5.59
C ASP A 66 -7.87 -10.43 7.00
N TRP A 67 -7.43 -9.25 7.39
CA TRP A 67 -6.89 -8.98 8.73
C TRP A 67 -7.99 -8.70 9.77
N THR A 68 -9.21 -8.45 9.30
CA THR A 68 -10.39 -8.15 10.12
C THR A 68 -11.57 -8.99 9.67
N SER A 69 -12.47 -9.30 10.60
CA SER A 69 -13.78 -9.86 10.28
C SER A 69 -14.83 -8.79 9.94
N ALA A 70 -14.46 -7.51 10.04
CA ALA A 70 -15.33 -6.38 9.72
C ALA A 70 -15.24 -5.98 8.25
N ASP A 71 -16.32 -5.42 7.71
CA ASP A 71 -16.34 -4.77 6.39
C ASP A 71 -15.80 -5.66 5.26
N SER A 72 -16.28 -6.91 5.16
CA SER A 72 -15.86 -7.83 4.08
C SER A 72 -16.12 -7.27 2.68
N ALA A 73 -17.11 -6.38 2.52
CA ALA A 73 -17.37 -5.68 1.27
C ALA A 73 -16.30 -4.61 0.94
N GLY A 74 -15.59 -4.09 1.93
CA GLY A 74 -14.52 -3.10 1.77
C GLY A 74 -14.98 -1.65 1.61
N SER A 75 -16.30 -1.39 1.53
CA SER A 75 -16.81 -0.04 1.28
C SER A 75 -16.53 0.92 2.43
N SER A 76 -16.56 0.44 3.67
CA SER A 76 -16.25 1.27 4.84
C SER A 76 -14.77 1.63 4.85
N ARG A 77 -13.89 0.67 4.50
CA ARG A 77 -12.44 0.88 4.40
C ARG A 77 -12.02 1.79 3.24
N VAL A 78 -12.70 1.72 2.09
CA VAL A 78 -12.52 2.67 0.98
C VAL A 78 -12.75 4.10 1.47
N SER A 79 -13.88 4.33 2.16
CA SER A 79 -14.23 5.65 2.72
C SER A 79 -13.32 6.06 3.87
N ALA A 80 -12.86 5.11 4.69
CA ALA A 80 -12.02 5.39 5.84
C ALA A 80 -10.64 5.93 5.45
N TRP A 81 -10.12 5.58 4.29
CA TRP A 81 -8.83 6.05 3.74
C TRP A 81 -8.96 7.29 2.82
N ALA A 82 -10.14 7.90 2.75
CA ALA A 82 -10.32 9.23 2.14
C ALA A 82 -9.81 10.35 3.07
N ASP A 83 -9.55 11.54 2.52
CA ASP A 83 -9.23 12.74 3.33
C ASP A 83 -10.39 13.02 4.31
N GLY A 84 -10.04 13.12 5.59
CA GLY A 84 -11.00 13.26 6.69
C GLY A 84 -11.82 12.00 7.02
N GLY A 85 -11.47 10.84 6.44
CA GLY A 85 -12.05 9.54 6.74
C GLY A 85 -11.67 9.02 8.13
N ALA A 86 -12.42 8.03 8.63
CA ALA A 86 -12.24 7.49 9.98
C ALA A 86 -10.86 6.86 10.25
N ASN A 87 -10.17 6.42 9.19
CA ASN A 87 -8.82 5.86 9.24
C ASN A 87 -7.89 6.65 8.31
N ASP A 88 -8.09 7.96 8.17
CA ASP A 88 -7.23 8.76 7.31
C ASP A 88 -5.79 8.71 7.83
N ILE A 89 -4.93 8.04 7.07
CA ILE A 89 -3.51 7.85 7.39
C ILE A 89 -2.65 8.92 6.72
N CYS A 90 -3.22 9.70 5.80
CA CYS A 90 -2.51 10.72 5.05
C CYS A 90 -2.55 12.07 5.79
N PRO A 91 -1.61 12.99 5.52
CA PRO A 91 -1.70 14.35 6.03
C PRO A 91 -2.96 15.05 5.51
N ALA A 92 -3.53 15.96 6.30
CA ALA A 92 -4.74 16.69 5.92
C ALA A 92 -4.67 17.30 4.51
N GLY A 93 -5.72 17.10 3.72
CA GLY A 93 -5.78 17.49 2.31
C GLY A 93 -5.14 16.47 1.35
N PHE A 94 -4.79 15.28 1.84
CA PHE A 94 -4.31 14.16 1.05
C PHE A 94 -5.08 12.91 1.43
N SER A 95 -5.21 11.98 0.48
CA SER A 95 -5.81 10.67 0.71
C SER A 95 -4.93 9.54 0.19
N VAL A 96 -5.26 8.31 0.59
CA VAL A 96 -4.72 7.13 -0.10
C VAL A 96 -5.34 7.11 -1.50
N PRO A 97 -4.55 7.04 -2.58
CA PRO A 97 -5.06 7.16 -3.93
C PRO A 97 -6.03 6.04 -4.27
N THR A 98 -7.01 6.31 -5.13
CA THR A 98 -7.75 5.28 -5.85
C THR A 98 -6.85 4.59 -6.86
N ILE A 99 -7.27 3.42 -7.34
CA ILE A 99 -6.49 2.72 -8.37
C ILE A 99 -6.45 3.53 -9.68
N ALA A 100 -7.51 4.29 -10.00
CA ALA A 100 -7.54 5.14 -11.20
C ALA A 100 -6.51 6.27 -11.13
N GLU A 101 -6.37 6.92 -9.97
CA GLU A 101 -5.36 7.97 -9.73
C GLU A 101 -3.94 7.41 -9.78
N LEU A 102 -3.70 6.22 -9.20
CA LEU A 102 -2.42 5.54 -9.34
C LEU A 102 -2.12 5.20 -10.81
N ILE A 103 -3.08 4.65 -11.55
CA ILE A 103 -2.87 4.30 -12.97
C ILE A 103 -2.50 5.52 -13.80
N ALA A 104 -3.22 6.63 -13.62
CA ALA A 104 -3.00 7.86 -14.38
C ALA A 104 -1.54 8.38 -14.30
N ASP A 105 -0.85 8.12 -13.17
CA ASP A 105 0.51 8.59 -12.92
C ASP A 105 1.56 7.46 -12.74
N THR A 106 1.21 6.18 -12.97
CA THR A 106 2.15 5.06 -12.79
C THR A 106 2.11 4.00 -13.90
N VAL A 107 1.02 3.23 -14.05
CA VAL A 107 1.03 2.01 -14.87
C VAL A 107 0.53 2.29 -16.29
N HIS A 108 1.29 1.82 -17.28
CA HIS A 108 0.86 1.74 -18.67
C HIS A 108 -0.08 0.54 -18.87
N ASP A 109 -1.39 0.74 -18.94
CA ASP A 109 -2.36 -0.32 -19.29
C ASP A 109 -2.64 -0.42 -20.81
N GLY A 110 -1.88 0.32 -21.63
CA GLY A 110 -2.08 0.41 -23.08
C GLY A 110 -3.17 1.38 -23.52
N THR A 111 -3.90 2.02 -22.60
CA THR A 111 -4.91 3.06 -22.91
C THR A 111 -4.39 4.49 -22.71
N TYR A 112 -3.32 4.68 -21.93
CA TYR A 112 -2.68 5.97 -21.68
C TYR A 112 -1.32 6.05 -22.38
N THR A 113 -1.17 7.00 -23.32
CA THR A 113 0.03 7.21 -24.14
C THR A 113 0.87 8.41 -23.66
N GLY A 114 0.99 8.59 -22.34
CA GLY A 114 1.71 9.69 -21.72
C GLY A 114 3.17 9.38 -21.38
N SER A 115 4.02 10.41 -21.31
CA SER A 115 5.46 10.33 -21.01
C SER A 115 5.83 9.90 -19.57
N ASN A 116 4.86 9.47 -18.74
CA ASN A 116 5.04 9.13 -17.32
C ASN A 116 5.03 7.62 -17.04
N ASP A 117 5.07 6.79 -18.09
CA ASP A 117 4.89 5.33 -17.97
C ASP A 117 5.98 4.66 -17.13
N ILE A 118 5.58 4.14 -15.96
CA ILE A 118 6.41 3.23 -15.17
C ILE A 118 6.24 1.84 -15.77
N THR A 119 7.30 1.34 -16.40
CA THR A 119 7.33 0.03 -17.08
C THR A 119 8.06 -1.04 -16.27
N ASN A 120 8.80 -0.63 -15.25
CA ASN A 120 9.54 -1.49 -14.33
C ASN A 120 9.99 -0.69 -13.09
N SER A 121 10.53 -1.39 -12.09
CA SER A 121 11.07 -0.80 -10.85
C SER A 121 12.13 0.28 -11.06
N ALA A 122 12.97 0.19 -12.09
CA ALA A 122 13.98 1.22 -12.38
C ALA A 122 13.31 2.51 -12.85
N THR A 123 12.34 2.42 -13.77
CA THR A 123 11.53 3.57 -14.17
C THR A 123 10.66 4.12 -13.03
N ALA A 124 10.24 3.27 -12.09
CA ALA A 124 9.48 3.71 -10.92
C ALA A 124 10.31 4.65 -10.04
N PHE A 125 11.59 4.32 -9.84
CA PHE A 125 12.52 5.16 -9.10
C PHE A 125 12.95 6.40 -9.89
N SER A 126 13.16 6.30 -11.21
CA SER A 126 13.56 7.48 -12.01
C SER A 126 12.39 8.41 -12.34
N SER A 127 11.15 7.99 -12.12
CA SER A 127 9.95 8.84 -12.23
C SER A 127 9.96 10.01 -11.23
N PHE A 128 9.06 10.97 -11.41
CA PHE A 128 8.87 12.07 -10.46
C PHE A 128 8.44 11.58 -9.07
N LEU A 129 7.84 10.38 -8.97
CA LEU A 129 7.39 9.78 -7.71
C LEU A 129 8.53 9.13 -6.90
N LYS A 130 9.66 8.82 -7.56
CA LYS A 130 10.83 8.16 -6.96
C LYS A 130 10.47 6.98 -6.07
N ILE A 131 9.69 6.04 -6.61
CA ILE A 131 9.13 4.94 -5.82
C ILE A 131 10.21 3.87 -5.58
N PRO A 132 10.57 3.57 -4.33
CA PRO A 132 11.58 2.56 -4.04
C PRO A 132 10.99 1.14 -4.00
N VAL A 133 11.84 0.14 -4.21
CA VAL A 133 11.52 -1.30 -4.09
C VAL A 133 11.45 -1.72 -2.61
N ALA A 134 10.40 -1.27 -1.93
CA ALA A 134 10.20 -1.46 -0.50
C ALA A 134 9.89 -2.92 -0.12
N GLY A 135 9.44 -3.75 -1.06
CA GLY A 135 8.87 -5.07 -0.78
C GLY A 135 7.55 -4.98 -0.03
N ASP A 136 7.15 -6.09 0.57
CA ASP A 136 5.90 -6.20 1.31
C ASP A 136 5.99 -7.12 2.53
N ARG A 137 4.94 -7.09 3.35
CA ARG A 137 4.79 -7.94 4.52
C ARG A 137 3.70 -8.98 4.24
N ILE A 138 4.11 -10.24 4.21
CA ILE A 138 3.22 -11.33 3.79
C ILE A 138 2.18 -11.63 4.86
N ARG A 139 0.94 -11.88 4.42
CA ARG A 139 -0.16 -12.29 5.30
C ARG A 139 0.12 -13.56 6.11
N MET A 140 0.97 -14.45 5.60
CA MET A 140 1.31 -15.72 6.24
C MET A 140 2.54 -15.52 7.09
N GLY A 141 2.38 -15.45 8.41
CA GLY A 141 3.49 -15.32 9.35
C GLY A 141 4.12 -13.92 9.44
N GLY A 142 3.78 -12.98 8.54
CA GLY A 142 4.17 -11.57 8.68
C GLY A 142 5.63 -11.28 8.36
N ALA A 143 6.30 -12.13 7.58
CA ALA A 143 7.67 -11.89 7.13
C ALA A 143 7.74 -10.74 6.10
N LEU A 144 8.87 -10.03 6.05
CA LEU A 144 9.16 -9.10 4.97
C LEU A 144 9.74 -9.88 3.78
N VAL A 145 9.18 -9.67 2.60
CA VAL A 145 9.63 -10.30 1.35
C VAL A 145 9.86 -9.25 0.27
N ASP A 146 10.65 -9.60 -0.73
CA ASP A 146 10.94 -8.80 -1.92
C ASP A 146 11.47 -7.37 -1.64
N VAL A 147 12.02 -7.18 -0.43
CA VAL A 147 12.70 -5.95 -0.04
C VAL A 147 13.93 -5.79 -0.93
N GLY A 148 14.01 -4.66 -1.64
CA GLY A 148 15.09 -4.40 -2.58
C GLY A 148 14.85 -4.94 -4.00
N SER A 149 13.72 -5.58 -4.28
CA SER A 149 13.41 -6.13 -5.61
C SER A 149 12.02 -5.81 -6.15
N PHE A 150 11.05 -5.48 -5.29
CA PHE A 150 9.67 -5.24 -5.72
C PHE A 150 9.06 -3.98 -5.09
N VAL A 151 8.26 -3.26 -5.88
CA VAL A 151 7.44 -2.15 -5.43
C VAL A 151 6.01 -2.65 -5.26
N SER A 152 5.38 -2.37 -4.11
CA SER A 152 3.96 -2.65 -3.87
C SER A 152 3.31 -1.42 -3.23
N LEU A 153 2.36 -0.79 -3.95
CA LEU A 153 1.61 0.36 -3.43
C LEU A 153 0.12 0.09 -3.37
N TRP A 154 -0.44 0.16 -2.17
CA TRP A 154 -1.88 0.11 -1.99
C TRP A 154 -2.58 1.30 -2.66
N SER A 155 -3.74 1.01 -3.23
CA SER A 155 -4.79 1.99 -3.46
C SER A 155 -5.91 1.80 -2.42
N ARG A 156 -6.77 2.80 -2.22
CA ARG A 156 -8.00 2.64 -1.43
C ARG A 156 -9.13 1.91 -2.16
N SER A 157 -8.94 1.47 -3.40
CA SER A 157 -9.99 0.80 -4.17
C SER A 157 -10.14 -0.68 -3.81
N ALA A 158 -11.36 -1.12 -3.52
CA ALA A 158 -11.70 -2.53 -3.32
C ALA A 158 -11.89 -3.28 -4.65
N ASN A 159 -11.70 -4.60 -4.64
CA ASN A 159 -12.14 -5.49 -5.72
C ASN A 159 -12.66 -6.82 -5.15
N GLY A 160 -13.98 -6.93 -4.97
CA GLY A 160 -14.57 -8.09 -4.31
C GLY A 160 -14.08 -8.23 -2.86
N LEU A 161 -13.45 -9.37 -2.55
CA LEU A 161 -12.85 -9.65 -1.24
C LEU A 161 -11.40 -9.14 -1.13
N ASP A 162 -10.83 -8.67 -2.24
CA ASP A 162 -9.46 -8.18 -2.32
C ASP A 162 -9.42 -6.64 -2.34
N ALA A 163 -8.19 -6.13 -2.34
CA ALA A 163 -7.87 -4.72 -2.54
C ALA A 163 -7.01 -4.53 -3.80
N ARG A 164 -7.12 -3.36 -4.43
CA ARG A 164 -6.34 -3.01 -5.62
C ARG A 164 -5.00 -2.38 -5.23
N ARG A 165 -3.95 -2.78 -5.94
CA ARG A 165 -2.61 -2.19 -5.84
C ARG A 165 -1.96 -2.08 -7.22
N VAL A 166 -0.88 -1.32 -7.28
CA VAL A 166 0.11 -1.41 -8.36
C VAL A 166 1.36 -2.15 -7.87
N GLY A 167 2.08 -2.78 -8.79
CA GLY A 167 3.36 -3.39 -8.46
C GLY A 167 4.35 -3.37 -9.61
N PHE A 168 5.63 -3.20 -9.25
CA PHE A 168 6.73 -3.06 -10.19
C PHE A 168 7.93 -3.93 -9.79
N SER A 169 8.48 -4.68 -10.75
CA SER A 169 9.76 -5.40 -10.63
C SER A 169 10.63 -5.08 -11.84
N SER A 170 11.74 -5.78 -12.06
CA SER A 170 12.58 -5.58 -13.25
C SER A 170 11.86 -5.89 -14.57
N GLY A 171 10.87 -6.80 -14.56
CA GLY A 171 10.15 -7.24 -15.75
C GLY A 171 8.62 -7.17 -15.63
N VAL A 172 8.11 -6.51 -14.58
CA VAL A 172 6.69 -6.40 -14.30
C VAL A 172 6.34 -4.95 -14.00
N ALA A 173 5.26 -4.47 -14.60
CA ALA A 173 4.54 -3.27 -14.20
C ALA A 173 3.05 -3.54 -14.42
N SER A 174 2.28 -3.67 -13.34
CA SER A 174 0.91 -4.16 -13.45
C SER A 174 0.03 -3.74 -12.28
N ILE A 175 -1.27 -3.84 -12.51
CA ILE A 175 -2.32 -3.69 -11.49
C ILE A 175 -2.67 -5.07 -10.97
N PHE A 176 -2.77 -5.20 -9.65
CA PHE A 176 -3.09 -6.47 -8.99
C PHE A 176 -4.33 -6.33 -8.11
N SER A 177 -4.90 -7.49 -7.78
CA SER A 177 -5.84 -7.65 -6.68
C SER A 177 -5.22 -8.60 -5.68
N ASP A 178 -5.06 -8.12 -4.45
CA ASP A 178 -4.38 -8.85 -3.39
C ASP A 178 -5.18 -8.85 -2.10
N ASN A 179 -4.90 -9.86 -1.28
CA ASN A 179 -5.60 -10.06 -0.03
C ASN A 179 -5.32 -8.92 0.94
N ARG A 180 -6.34 -8.50 1.67
CA ARG A 180 -6.30 -7.30 2.51
C ARG A 180 -5.37 -7.42 3.72
N SER A 181 -5.00 -8.64 4.10
CA SER A 181 -4.06 -8.93 5.19
C SER A 181 -2.57 -8.72 4.84
N PHE A 182 -2.23 -8.45 3.58
CA PHE A 182 -0.86 -8.02 3.25
C PHE A 182 -0.57 -6.62 3.80
N GLY A 183 0.69 -6.39 4.20
CA GLY A 183 1.20 -5.08 4.54
C GLY A 183 1.96 -4.49 3.36
N LEU A 184 1.42 -3.44 2.74
CA LEU A 184 2.07 -2.78 1.60
C LEU A 184 2.28 -1.29 1.88
N SER A 185 3.22 -0.69 1.14
CA SER A 185 3.46 0.75 1.23
C SER A 185 2.29 1.57 0.68
N VAL A 186 2.19 2.81 1.15
CA VAL A 186 1.21 3.80 0.71
C VAL A 186 1.94 5.05 0.27
N ARG A 187 1.47 5.66 -0.83
CA ARG A 187 1.91 6.96 -1.32
C ARG A 187 0.70 7.86 -1.46
N CYS A 188 0.54 8.85 -0.58
CA CYS A 188 -0.64 9.71 -0.59
C CYS A 188 -0.64 10.69 -1.76
N ILE A 189 -1.85 10.99 -2.26
CA ILE A 189 -2.13 11.98 -3.29
C ILE A 189 -2.96 13.11 -2.71
N LYS A 190 -2.73 14.33 -3.17
CA LYS A 190 -3.51 15.51 -2.78
C LYS A 190 -4.88 15.48 -3.45
N ASP A 191 -5.91 15.71 -2.67
CA ASP A 191 -7.32 15.80 -3.10
C ASP A 191 -7.63 17.12 -3.86
#